data_AF-A4ENB3-F1
#
_entry.id   AF-A4ENB3-F1
#
_cell.length_a   1.000
_cell.length_b   1.000
_cell.length_c   1.000
_cell.angle_alpha   90.00
_cell.angle_beta   90.00
_cell.angle_gamma   90.00
#
_symmetry.space_group_name_H-M   'P 1'
#
loop_
_entity.id
_entity.type
_entity.pdbx_description
1 polymer ?
#
loop_
_entity_poly.entity_id
_entity_poly.type
_entity_poly.pdbx_seq_one_letter_code
_entity_poly.pdbx_strand_id
1 'polypeptide(L)'
;MAAPVPTLNPTPPPPPPANAVTVDQFDTTSAEERAAAVVSEQPSAAAPLGTTIAALGPPAEPGIWLKTPLVTELTLGRVSYQGKTINIELRPSGGAAGSGSQISLAAMRLIEAPLTSLPELTVFAAP
;
A
#
# COMPACT_ATOMS: atom_id res chain seq x y z
N MET A 1 -4.00 7.67 -22.46
CA MET A 1 -2.75 7.82 -21.67
C MET A 1 -3.18 8.01 -20.23
N ALA A 2 -3.09 6.98 -19.39
CA ALA A 2 -3.33 7.14 -17.96
C ALA A 2 -2.13 7.90 -17.38
N ALA A 3 -2.36 9.07 -16.81
CA ALA A 3 -1.29 9.85 -16.19
C ALA A 3 -0.71 9.05 -15.01
N PRO A 4 0.63 9.02 -14.83
CA PRO A 4 1.22 8.40 -13.66
C PRO A 4 0.72 9.15 -12.42
N VAL A 5 0.18 8.40 -11.47
CA VAL A 5 -0.15 8.94 -10.16
C VAL A 5 1.12 9.50 -9.50
N PRO A 6 1.06 10.65 -8.81
CA PRO A 6 2.19 11.15 -8.08
C PRO A 6 2.55 10.15 -6.98
N THR A 7 3.73 9.55 -7.10
CA THR A 7 4.33 8.66 -6.11
C THR A 7 5.73 9.19 -5.80
N LEU A 8 6.21 8.96 -4.59
CA LEU A 8 7.56 9.32 -4.14
C LEU A 8 8.63 8.44 -4.82
N ASN A 9 8.24 7.34 -5.45
CA ASN A 9 9.12 6.51 -6.26
C ASN A 9 9.40 7.15 -7.63
N PRO A 10 10.65 7.53 -7.96
CA PRO A 10 10.99 8.15 -9.23
C PRO A 10 10.89 7.22 -10.45
N THR A 11 10.80 5.89 -10.24
CA THR A 11 10.63 4.89 -11.31
C THR A 11 9.51 3.92 -10.95
N PRO A 12 8.22 4.31 -11.08
CA PRO A 12 7.14 3.36 -10.87
C PRO A 12 7.21 2.23 -11.91
N PRO A 13 6.88 0.98 -11.54
CA PRO A 13 6.81 -0.12 -12.49
C PRO A 13 5.83 0.22 -13.63
N PRO A 14 5.99 -0.36 -14.83
CA PRO A 14 5.02 -0.18 -15.90
C PRO A 14 3.64 -0.70 -15.45
N PRO A 15 2.54 -0.04 -15.86
CA PRO A 15 1.21 -0.52 -15.57
C PRO A 15 0.98 -1.89 -16.22
N PRO A 16 0.12 -2.74 -15.62
CA PRO A 16 -0.15 -4.06 -16.15
C PRO A 16 -0.79 -4.01 -17.54
N PRO A 17 -0.54 -5.04 -18.38
CA PRO A 17 -1.11 -5.11 -19.71
C PRO A 17 -2.66 -5.14 -19.64
N ALA A 18 -3.33 -4.49 -20.60
CA ALA A 18 -4.80 -4.37 -20.59
C ALA A 18 -5.55 -5.72 -20.67
N ASN A 19 -4.86 -6.76 -21.11
CA ASN A 19 -5.31 -8.16 -21.17
C ASN A 19 -4.90 -8.97 -19.92
N ALA A 20 -4.43 -8.32 -18.85
CA ALA A 20 -4.24 -8.95 -17.56
C ALA A 20 -5.59 -9.42 -17.02
N VAL A 21 -5.71 -10.72 -16.72
CA VAL A 21 -6.91 -11.33 -16.13
C VAL A 21 -6.60 -12.05 -14.82
N THR A 22 -5.32 -12.18 -14.47
CA THR A 22 -4.87 -12.81 -13.23
C THR A 22 -4.15 -11.82 -12.33
N VAL A 23 -4.21 -12.05 -11.02
CA VAL A 23 -3.54 -11.23 -10.00
C VAL A 23 -2.03 -11.08 -10.27
N ASP A 24 -1.39 -12.16 -10.73
CA ASP A 24 0.03 -12.17 -11.10
C ASP A 24 0.33 -11.24 -12.28
N GLN A 25 -0.55 -11.18 -13.28
CA GLN A 25 -0.41 -10.25 -14.40
C GLN A 25 -0.62 -8.78 -14.01
N PHE A 26 -1.37 -8.52 -12.93
CA PHE A 26 -1.53 -7.18 -12.36
C PHE A 26 -0.39 -6.80 -11.41
N ASP A 27 0.35 -7.77 -10.86
CA ASP A 27 1.50 -7.56 -9.98
C ASP A 27 2.76 -7.24 -10.79
N THR A 28 2.83 -6.04 -11.36
CA THR A 28 4.05 -5.59 -12.08
C THR A 28 5.16 -5.12 -11.16
N THR A 29 4.97 -5.18 -9.84
CA THR A 29 5.96 -4.84 -8.83
C THR A 29 7.10 -5.86 -8.82
N SER A 30 8.34 -5.38 -9.01
CA SER A 30 9.51 -6.26 -8.98
C SER A 30 9.69 -6.90 -7.60
N ALA A 31 10.26 -8.11 -7.58
CA ALA A 31 10.64 -8.80 -6.34
C ALA A 31 11.61 -7.96 -5.48
N GLU A 32 12.38 -7.09 -6.10
CA GLU A 32 13.32 -6.16 -5.45
C GLU A 32 12.57 -5.09 -4.65
N GLU A 33 11.56 -4.46 -5.24
CA GLU A 33 10.71 -3.46 -4.59
C GLU A 33 9.91 -4.09 -3.44
N ARG A 34 9.43 -5.31 -3.69
CA ARG A 34 8.80 -6.14 -2.67
C ARG A 34 9.75 -6.37 -1.50
N ALA A 35 10.97 -6.83 -1.76
CA ALA A 35 11.97 -7.07 -0.71
C ALA A 35 12.35 -5.79 0.04
N ALA A 36 12.47 -4.65 -0.65
CA ALA A 36 12.76 -3.36 -0.04
C ALA A 36 11.63 -2.87 0.88
N ALA A 37 10.38 -3.24 0.59
CA ALA A 37 9.23 -2.91 1.42
C ALA A 37 9.03 -3.88 2.59
N VAL A 38 9.52 -5.13 2.50
CA VAL A 38 9.45 -6.07 3.64
C VAL A 38 10.33 -5.54 4.76
N VAL A 39 9.71 -5.25 5.91
CA VAL A 39 10.43 -4.87 7.11
C VAL A 39 10.79 -6.13 7.88
N SER A 40 12.04 -6.57 7.78
CA SER A 40 12.58 -7.72 8.51
C SER A 40 12.85 -7.42 9.99
N GLU A 41 13.07 -6.16 10.34
CA GLU A 41 13.35 -5.71 11.70
C GLU A 41 12.23 -4.78 12.16
N GLN A 42 11.44 -5.18 13.15
CA GLN A 42 10.48 -4.28 13.80
C GLN A 42 11.28 -3.26 14.63
N PRO A 43 11.42 -1.98 14.23
CA PRO A 43 11.92 -1.01 15.18
C PRO A 43 10.86 -0.86 16.26
N SER A 44 11.29 -1.11 17.50
CA SER A 44 10.51 -0.86 18.70
C SER A 44 10.10 0.62 18.72
N ALA A 45 8.79 0.90 18.87
CA ALA A 45 8.22 2.24 19.14
C ALA A 45 7.88 3.19 17.96
N ALA A 46 7.35 2.71 16.83
CA ALA A 46 6.53 3.59 16.00
C ALA A 46 5.12 3.73 16.61
N ALA A 47 4.68 4.95 16.91
CA ALA A 47 3.32 5.18 17.39
C ALA A 47 2.32 4.83 16.27
N PRO A 48 1.32 3.97 16.52
CA PRO A 48 0.28 3.72 15.54
C PRO A 48 -0.49 5.03 15.29
N LEU A 49 -0.62 5.43 14.03
CA LEU A 49 -1.54 6.50 13.61
C LEU A 49 -2.99 6.10 13.90
N GLY A 50 -3.28 4.80 13.77
CA GLY A 50 -4.58 4.21 14.04
C GLY A 50 -4.80 2.95 13.22
N THR A 51 -5.95 2.34 13.39
CA THR A 51 -6.44 1.25 12.54
C THR A 51 -7.36 1.79 11.47
N THR A 52 -7.25 1.23 10.26
CA THR A 52 -8.13 1.53 9.13
C THR A 52 -8.50 0.25 8.41
N ILE A 53 -9.73 0.18 7.95
CA ILE A 53 -10.14 -0.83 6.98
C ILE A 53 -9.54 -0.45 5.63
N ALA A 54 -8.78 -1.35 5.02
CA ALA A 54 -8.19 -1.12 3.71
C ALA A 54 -8.86 -1.98 2.64
N ALA A 55 -9.38 -1.34 1.60
CA ALA A 55 -9.89 -1.98 0.41
C ALA A 55 -8.78 -2.07 -0.65
N LEU A 56 -8.89 -3.06 -1.53
CA LEU A 56 -8.02 -3.14 -2.70
C LEU A 56 -8.22 -1.88 -3.56
N GLY A 57 -7.13 -1.15 -3.79
CA GLY A 57 -7.08 0.00 -4.69
C GLY A 57 -7.09 -0.42 -6.17
N PRO A 58 -6.89 0.52 -7.10
CA PRO A 58 -6.86 0.20 -8.52
C PRO A 58 -5.69 -0.75 -8.80
N PRO A 59 -5.94 -1.95 -9.35
CA PRO A 59 -4.87 -2.90 -9.65
C PRO A 59 -3.98 -2.41 -10.81
N ALA A 60 -4.42 -1.38 -11.53
CA ALA A 60 -3.63 -0.69 -12.55
C ALA A 60 -2.56 0.24 -11.95
N GLU A 61 -2.54 0.48 -10.64
CA GLU A 61 -1.55 1.30 -9.97
C GLU A 61 -0.43 0.44 -9.37
N PRO A 62 0.74 0.37 -10.02
CA PRO A 62 1.88 -0.38 -9.51
C PRO A 62 2.54 0.31 -8.31
N GLY A 63 3.41 -0.43 -7.62
CA GLY A 63 4.13 0.05 -6.44
C GLY A 63 3.43 -0.23 -5.12
N ILE A 64 3.99 0.29 -4.02
CA ILE A 64 3.59 -0.06 -2.66
C ILE A 64 3.12 1.21 -1.95
N TRP A 65 1.80 1.40 -1.95
CA TRP A 65 1.15 2.59 -1.43
C TRP A 65 -0.17 2.25 -0.70
N LEU A 66 -0.53 3.08 0.29
CA LEU A 66 -1.76 3.06 1.06
C LEU A 66 -2.35 4.47 1.05
N LYS A 67 -3.51 4.62 0.43
CA LYS A 67 -4.29 5.84 0.43
C LYS A 67 -5.24 5.87 1.63
N THR A 68 -4.98 6.71 2.61
CA THR A 68 -5.72 6.76 3.87
C THR A 68 -6.13 8.19 4.24
N PRO A 69 -7.30 8.42 4.87
CA PRO A 69 -7.66 9.73 5.41
C PRO A 69 -6.92 10.07 6.71
N LEU A 70 -6.11 9.13 7.26
CA LEU A 70 -5.30 9.36 8.45
C LEU A 70 -4.12 10.31 8.20
N VAL A 71 -3.72 10.49 6.95
CA VAL A 71 -2.67 11.43 6.55
C VAL A 71 -3.25 12.52 5.66
N THR A 72 -2.69 13.72 5.79
CA THR A 72 -3.07 14.90 5.00
C THR A 72 -2.10 15.17 3.85
N GLU A 73 -0.94 14.54 3.87
CA GLU A 73 0.15 14.73 2.92
C GLU A 73 0.78 13.40 2.51
N LEU A 74 1.41 13.39 1.33
CA LEU A 74 2.08 12.22 0.79
C LEU A 74 3.37 11.99 1.57
N THR A 75 3.40 10.94 2.38
CA THR A 75 4.53 10.61 3.25
C THR A 75 4.81 9.12 3.25
N LEU A 76 5.98 8.70 3.71
CA LEU A 76 6.28 7.29 3.93
C LEU A 76 5.74 6.86 5.29
N GLY A 77 5.28 5.62 5.37
CA GLY A 77 4.82 5.03 6.61
C GLY A 77 4.93 3.51 6.57
N ARG A 78 4.27 2.89 7.53
CA ARG A 78 4.23 1.43 7.65
C ARG A 78 2.83 0.96 7.92
N VAL A 79 2.52 -0.23 7.44
CA VAL A 79 1.28 -0.93 7.77
C VAL A 79 1.60 -2.25 8.41
N SER A 80 0.85 -2.59 9.46
CA SER A 80 0.89 -3.90 10.09
C SER A 80 -0.45 -4.60 9.93
N TYR A 81 -0.39 -5.88 9.56
CA TYR A 81 -1.54 -6.75 9.40
C TYR A 81 -1.20 -8.14 9.95
N GLN A 82 -1.93 -8.59 10.97
CA GLN A 82 -1.74 -9.91 11.59
C GLN A 82 -0.26 -10.25 11.90
N GLY A 83 0.52 -9.26 12.37
CA GLY A 83 1.94 -9.43 12.70
C GLY A 83 2.92 -9.24 11.54
N LYS A 84 2.44 -9.09 10.30
CA LYS A 84 3.26 -8.72 9.13
C LYS A 84 3.32 -7.22 8.99
N THR A 85 4.52 -6.67 8.89
CA THR A 85 4.72 -5.23 8.74
C THR A 85 5.51 -4.94 7.47
N ILE A 86 5.06 -3.95 6.70
CA ILE A 86 5.77 -3.49 5.50
C ILE A 86 5.85 -1.96 5.45
N ASN A 87 6.92 -1.46 4.85
CA ASN A 87 7.07 -0.07 4.46
C ASN A 87 6.17 0.23 3.27
N ILE A 88 5.46 1.35 3.35
CA ILE A 88 4.47 1.74 2.34
C ILE A 88 4.39 3.25 2.24
N GLU A 89 4.05 3.74 1.06
CA GLU A 89 3.77 5.16 0.87
C GLU A 89 2.35 5.48 1.34
N LEU A 90 2.22 6.34 2.35
CA LEU A 90 0.95 6.86 2.83
C LEU A 90 0.52 8.04 1.95
N ARG A 91 -0.58 7.85 1.22
CA ARG A 91 -1.19 8.88 0.40
C ARG A 91 -2.43 9.44 1.10
N PRO A 92 -2.65 10.76 1.09
CA PRO A 92 -3.87 11.32 1.61
C PRO A 92 -5.06 10.91 0.73
N SER A 93 -6.06 10.30 1.36
CA SER A 93 -7.31 9.95 0.66
C SER A 93 -8.11 11.19 0.28
N GLY A 94 -8.06 12.24 1.11
CA GLY A 94 -8.98 13.38 1.03
C GLY A 94 -10.42 13.04 1.42
N GLY A 95 -10.71 11.77 1.73
CA GLY A 95 -11.99 11.31 2.26
C GLY A 95 -12.17 11.66 3.75
N ALA A 96 -13.40 11.51 4.24
CA ALA A 96 -13.69 11.71 5.65
C ALA A 96 -13.02 10.64 6.53
N ALA A 97 -12.78 10.96 7.80
CA ALA A 97 -12.33 9.98 8.79
C ALA A 97 -13.36 8.83 8.85
N GLY A 98 -12.89 7.60 8.61
CA GLY A 98 -13.76 6.41 8.55
C GLY A 98 -14.26 6.02 7.15
N SER A 99 -13.93 6.76 6.09
CA SER A 99 -14.25 6.35 4.70
C SER A 99 -13.49 5.11 4.20
N GLY A 100 -12.68 4.49 5.05
CA GLY A 100 -11.76 3.42 4.69
C GLY A 100 -10.50 3.95 4.00
N SER A 101 -9.55 3.05 3.79
CA SER A 101 -8.30 3.28 3.08
C SER A 101 -8.26 2.40 1.82
N GLN A 102 -7.45 2.77 0.85
CA GLN A 102 -7.18 1.94 -0.33
C GLN A 102 -5.73 1.51 -0.30
N ILE A 103 -5.45 0.24 -0.53
CA ILE A 103 -4.09 -0.32 -0.52
C ILE A 103 -3.77 -0.92 -1.89
N SER A 104 -2.53 -0.76 -2.33
CA SER A 104 -2.05 -1.39 -3.57
C SER A 104 -2.12 -2.92 -3.51
N LEU A 105 -2.32 -3.55 -4.66
CA LEU A 105 -2.31 -5.01 -4.81
C LEU A 105 -0.98 -5.62 -4.32
N ALA A 106 0.15 -5.04 -4.70
CA ALA A 106 1.48 -5.51 -4.29
C ALA A 106 1.66 -5.45 -2.77
N ALA A 107 1.17 -4.38 -2.15
CA ALA A 107 1.18 -4.21 -0.69
C ALA A 107 0.31 -5.26 0.01
N MET A 108 -0.88 -5.56 -0.50
CA MET A 108 -1.73 -6.65 0.03
C MET A 108 -1.07 -8.02 -0.12
N ARG A 109 -0.40 -8.28 -1.25
CA ARG A 109 0.34 -9.53 -1.48
C ARG A 109 1.49 -9.70 -0.48
N LEU A 110 2.19 -8.60 -0.16
CA LEU A 110 3.28 -8.56 0.80
C LEU A 110 2.85 -8.92 2.22
N ILE A 111 1.76 -8.32 2.70
CA ILE A 111 1.17 -8.64 4.00
C ILE A 111 0.32 -9.92 3.98
N GLU A 112 0.27 -10.63 2.85
CA GLU A 112 -0.57 -11.81 2.62
C GLU A 112 -2.05 -11.58 2.97
N ALA A 113 -2.55 -10.36 2.75
CA ALA A 113 -3.94 -10.01 3.02
C ALA A 113 -4.88 -10.50 1.90
N PRO A 114 -6.12 -10.88 2.25
CA PRO A 114 -7.16 -11.25 1.29
C PRO A 114 -7.60 -10.04 0.44
N LEU A 115 -7.42 -10.12 -0.88
CA LEU A 115 -7.80 -9.09 -1.87
C LEU A 115 -9.31 -8.89 -1.99
N THR A 116 -10.09 -9.91 -1.64
CA THR A 116 -11.56 -9.93 -1.71
C THR A 116 -12.23 -9.50 -0.41
N SER A 117 -11.46 -9.37 0.67
CA SER A 117 -11.95 -8.90 1.96
C SER A 117 -11.42 -7.50 2.23
N LEU A 118 -11.98 -6.88 3.26
CA LEU A 118 -11.59 -5.57 3.75
C LEU A 118 -10.74 -5.75 5.02
N PRO A 119 -9.44 -6.08 4.91
CA PRO A 119 -8.57 -6.25 6.07
C PRO A 119 -8.48 -4.96 6.90
N GLU A 120 -8.51 -5.12 8.21
CA GLU A 120 -8.14 -4.04 9.13
C GLU A 120 -6.61 -3.96 9.21
N LEU A 121 -6.05 -2.85 8.74
CA LEU A 121 -4.63 -2.57 8.79
C LEU A 121 -4.36 -1.57 9.92
N THR A 122 -3.30 -1.81 10.69
CA THR A 122 -2.78 -0.80 11.61
C THR A 122 -1.75 0.03 10.87
N VAL A 123 -1.96 1.35 10.81
CA VAL A 123 -1.07 2.29 10.13
C VAL A 123 -0.13 2.92 11.15
N PHE A 124 1.13 3.04 10.79
CA PHE A 124 2.19 3.63 11.58
C PHE A 124 2.83 4.76 10.78
N ALA A 125 3.10 5.88 11.44
CA ALA A 125 3.93 6.93 10.84
C ALA A 125 5.39 6.45 10.76
N ALA A 126 6.10 6.81 9.69
CA ALA A 126 7.55 6.73 9.71
C ALA A 126 8.10 7.77 10.72
N PRO A 127 9.15 7.43 11.49
CA PRO A 127 9.80 8.38 12.41
C PRO A 127 10.54 9.50 11.67
#